data_AF-A0A4Y2AZ37-F1
#
_entry.id   AF-A0A4Y2AZ37-F1
#
_cell.length_a   1.000
_cell.length_b   1.000
_cell.length_c   1.000
_cell.angle_alpha   90.00
_cell.angle_beta   90.00
_cell.angle_gamma   90.00
#
_symmetry.space_group_name_H-M   'P 1'
#
loop_
_entity.id
_entity.type
_entity.pdbx_description
1 polymer ?
#
loop_
_entity_poly.entity_id
_entity_poly.type
_entity_poly.pdbx_seq_one_letter_code
_entity_poly.pdbx_strand_id
1 'polypeptide(L)'
;MKSDEDADCLIVNSALALAPKHPSMVVIGEDIDLFIIFMCIFTFDNVYFLKPGKGKVAEKIFSPHTALERTIADNILFIHAMSGCDTISALFNYGKMKCVQTLKNNPDLLKVIEIFKNPDVIPEAVVDARNRFLVALCGYPISALDTPSSNNVHYKCYIKSSFNKSSDMASLPPTEAAAHQHFLRAYH
;
A
#
# COMPACT_ATOMS: atom_id res chain seq x y z
N MET A 1 8.94 -5.49 -13.62
CA MET A 1 9.33 -6.84 -13.14
C MET A 1 8.31 -7.84 -13.63
N LYS A 2 8.72 -9.09 -13.84
CA LYS A 2 7.82 -10.21 -14.14
C LYS A 2 8.46 -11.47 -13.59
N SER A 3 7.93 -12.00 -12.49
CA SER A 3 8.13 -13.38 -12.10
C SER A 3 7.08 -14.19 -12.86
N ASP A 4 7.49 -15.10 -13.74
CA ASP A 4 6.54 -15.92 -14.51
C ASP A 4 5.93 -17.08 -13.68
N GLU A 5 6.13 -17.08 -12.35
CA GLU A 5 5.69 -18.10 -11.39
C GLU A 5 4.86 -17.56 -10.21
N ASP A 6 4.47 -16.27 -10.21
CA ASP A 6 3.50 -15.76 -9.21
C ASP A 6 2.07 -16.25 -9.52
N ALA A 7 1.42 -16.84 -8.52
CA ALA A 7 0.07 -17.39 -8.64
C ALA A 7 -0.97 -16.30 -8.92
N ASP A 8 -0.87 -15.13 -8.28
CA ASP A 8 -1.83 -14.03 -8.48
C ASP A 8 -1.66 -13.42 -9.86
N CYS A 9 -0.43 -13.19 -10.31
CA CYS A 9 -0.12 -12.79 -11.67
C CYS A 9 -0.66 -13.79 -12.71
N LEU A 10 -0.52 -15.10 -12.48
CA LEU A 10 -1.05 -16.14 -13.38
C LEU A 10 -2.59 -16.15 -13.41
N ILE A 11 -3.26 -15.99 -12.26
CA ILE A 11 -4.73 -15.90 -12.18
C ILE A 11 -5.23 -14.66 -12.94
N VAL A 12 -4.63 -13.49 -12.69
CA VAL A 12 -5.06 -12.22 -13.32
C VAL A 12 -4.78 -12.21 -14.82
N ASN A 13 -3.62 -12.68 -15.28
CA ASN A 13 -3.33 -12.79 -16.72
C ASN A 13 -4.29 -13.78 -17.41
N SER A 14 -4.63 -14.89 -16.76
CA SER A 14 -5.61 -15.85 -17.30
C SER A 14 -7.00 -15.24 -17.41
N ALA A 15 -7.44 -14.48 -16.39
CA ALA A 15 -8.72 -13.79 -16.42
C ALA A 15 -8.77 -12.65 -17.45
N LEU A 16 -7.69 -11.86 -17.61
CA LEU A 16 -7.57 -10.88 -18.70
C LEU A 16 -7.69 -11.54 -20.09
N ALA A 17 -7.06 -12.69 -20.30
CA ALA A 17 -7.12 -13.42 -21.57
C ALA A 17 -8.47 -14.08 -21.86
N LEU A 18 -9.37 -14.16 -20.87
CA LEU A 18 -10.69 -14.78 -20.96
C LEU A 18 -11.84 -13.77 -20.91
N ALA A 19 -11.70 -12.63 -20.22
CA ALA A 19 -12.74 -11.62 -20.05
C ALA A 19 -13.41 -11.14 -21.35
N PRO A 20 -12.70 -10.93 -22.49
CA PRO A 20 -13.33 -10.54 -23.75
C PRO A 20 -14.15 -11.67 -24.44
N LYS A 21 -14.08 -12.91 -23.95
CA LYS A 21 -14.64 -14.11 -24.58
C LYS A 21 -15.90 -14.64 -23.88
N HIS A 22 -16.24 -14.11 -22.70
CA HIS A 22 -17.34 -14.61 -21.87
C HIS A 22 -18.27 -13.46 -21.42
N PRO A 23 -19.60 -13.66 -21.39
CA PRO A 23 -20.55 -12.61 -21.01
C PRO A 23 -20.48 -12.23 -19.52
N SER A 24 -19.90 -13.09 -18.69
CA SER A 24 -19.56 -12.84 -17.29
C SER A 24 -18.41 -13.78 -16.89
N MET A 25 -17.53 -13.33 -16.00
CA MET A 25 -16.43 -14.10 -15.43
C MET A 25 -16.30 -13.80 -13.93
N VAL A 26 -15.94 -14.81 -13.13
CA VAL A 26 -15.67 -14.66 -11.70
C VAL A 26 -14.26 -15.15 -11.38
N VAL A 27 -13.42 -14.26 -10.84
CA VAL A 27 -12.15 -14.59 -10.20
C VAL A 27 -12.46 -14.95 -8.74
N ILE A 28 -11.97 -16.08 -8.25
CA ILE A 28 -12.24 -16.57 -6.89
C ILE A 28 -10.95 -16.56 -6.09
N GLY A 29 -10.93 -15.94 -4.91
CA GLY A 29 -9.74 -15.91 -4.06
C GLY A 29 -10.01 -15.53 -2.61
N GLU A 30 -9.31 -16.19 -1.69
CA GLU A 30 -9.25 -15.74 -0.29
C GLU A 30 -8.29 -14.57 -0.07
N ASP A 31 -7.41 -14.27 -1.03
CA ASP A 31 -6.35 -13.28 -0.83
C ASP A 31 -6.86 -11.82 -0.78
N ILE A 32 -6.02 -10.95 -0.24
CA ILE A 32 -6.15 -9.50 -0.35
C ILE A 32 -5.29 -8.99 -1.51
N ASP A 33 -4.11 -9.56 -1.75
CA ASP A 33 -3.15 -9.06 -2.73
C ASP A 33 -3.73 -9.23 -4.15
N LEU A 34 -4.27 -10.42 -4.46
CA LEU A 34 -5.11 -10.69 -5.63
C LEU A 34 -6.28 -9.71 -5.79
N PHE A 35 -6.93 -9.32 -4.70
CA PHE A 35 -8.07 -8.39 -4.74
C PHE A 35 -7.61 -6.95 -5.03
N ILE A 36 -6.46 -6.53 -4.49
CA ILE A 36 -5.87 -5.23 -4.84
C ILE A 36 -5.47 -5.21 -6.32
N ILE A 37 -4.81 -6.27 -6.81
CA ILE A 37 -4.45 -6.40 -8.23
C ILE A 37 -5.71 -6.38 -9.11
N PHE A 38 -6.77 -7.10 -8.72
CA PHE A 38 -8.07 -7.09 -9.40
C PHE A 38 -8.63 -5.67 -9.54
N MET A 39 -8.69 -4.91 -8.44
CA MET A 39 -9.19 -3.52 -8.42
C MET A 39 -8.33 -2.54 -9.23
N CYS A 40 -7.10 -2.89 -9.61
CA CYS A 40 -6.21 -2.06 -10.42
C CYS A 40 -6.25 -2.39 -11.92
N ILE A 41 -6.51 -3.65 -12.27
CA ILE A 41 -6.27 -4.19 -13.60
C ILE A 41 -7.56 -4.44 -14.39
N PHE A 42 -8.67 -4.79 -13.73
CA PHE A 42 -9.93 -5.03 -14.45
C PHE A 42 -10.71 -3.72 -14.65
N THR A 43 -10.64 -3.20 -15.88
CA THR A 43 -11.57 -2.18 -16.40
C THR A 43 -12.82 -2.80 -17.04
N PHE A 44 -13.01 -4.11 -16.86
CA PHE A 44 -14.03 -4.93 -17.53
C PHE A 44 -15.30 -5.10 -16.66
N ASP A 45 -16.41 -4.50 -17.08
CA ASP A 45 -17.72 -4.55 -16.40
C ASP A 45 -18.23 -5.98 -16.10
N ASN A 46 -17.78 -6.97 -16.89
CA ASN A 46 -18.20 -8.36 -16.83
C ASN A 46 -17.29 -9.28 -15.97
N VAL A 47 -16.27 -8.75 -15.28
CA VAL A 47 -15.37 -9.55 -14.42
C VAL A 47 -15.59 -9.20 -12.95
N TYR A 48 -15.93 -10.19 -12.13
CA TYR A 48 -16.20 -10.02 -10.69
C TYR A 48 -15.15 -10.76 -9.85
N PHE A 49 -14.92 -10.28 -8.63
CA PHE A 49 -14.10 -10.99 -7.64
C PHE A 49 -15.00 -11.58 -6.54
N LEU A 50 -14.94 -12.90 -6.34
CA LEU A 50 -15.61 -13.62 -5.27
C LEU A 50 -14.59 -13.95 -4.17
N LYS A 51 -14.80 -13.38 -2.98
CA LYS A 51 -14.14 -13.84 -1.75
C LYS A 51 -14.99 -14.95 -1.10
N PRO A 52 -14.49 -16.20 -0.99
CA PRO A 52 -15.23 -17.29 -0.36
C PRO A 52 -15.62 -16.99 1.10
N GLY A 53 -16.73 -17.57 1.55
CA GLY A 53 -17.14 -17.53 2.94
C GLY A 53 -16.25 -18.41 3.83
N LYS A 54 -16.02 -17.99 5.07
CA LYS A 54 -15.13 -18.70 6.02
C LYS A 54 -15.73 -18.75 7.43
N GLY A 55 -16.06 -19.95 7.88
CA GLY A 55 -16.71 -20.17 9.19
C GLY A 55 -18.08 -19.49 9.27
N LYS A 56 -18.17 -18.40 10.06
CA LYS A 56 -19.40 -17.58 10.19
C LYS A 56 -19.44 -16.37 9.24
N VAL A 57 -18.38 -16.13 8.47
CA VAL A 57 -18.33 -15.03 7.49
C VAL A 57 -18.90 -15.53 6.17
N ALA A 58 -20.00 -14.92 5.71
CA ALA A 58 -20.55 -15.19 4.38
C ALA A 58 -19.59 -14.75 3.26
N GLU A 59 -19.73 -15.37 2.09
CA GLU A 59 -19.02 -14.97 0.87
C GLU A 59 -19.38 -13.55 0.42
N LYS A 60 -18.51 -12.95 -0.40
CA LYS A 60 -18.70 -11.59 -0.92
C LYS A 60 -18.27 -11.48 -2.37
N ILE A 61 -19.14 -10.95 -3.21
CA ILE A 61 -18.84 -10.62 -4.60
C ILE A 61 -18.58 -9.11 -4.71
N PHE A 62 -17.55 -8.75 -5.45
CA PHE A 62 -17.12 -7.38 -5.74
C PHE A 62 -17.07 -7.18 -7.25
N SER A 63 -17.54 -6.04 -7.75
CA SER A 63 -17.30 -5.59 -9.13
C SER A 63 -15.98 -4.80 -9.20
N PRO A 64 -15.40 -4.57 -10.39
CA PRO A 64 -14.23 -3.69 -10.50
C PRO A 64 -14.61 -2.24 -10.18
N HIS A 65 -15.87 -1.88 -10.50
CA HIS A 65 -16.53 -0.63 -10.12
C HIS A 65 -17.03 -0.61 -8.68
N THR A 66 -16.42 -1.39 -7.77
CA THR A 66 -16.72 -1.31 -6.33
C THR A 66 -16.47 0.12 -5.86
N ALA A 67 -17.46 0.73 -5.20
CA ALA A 67 -17.51 2.16 -4.90
C ALA A 67 -16.43 2.61 -3.88
N LEU A 68 -15.21 2.78 -4.38
CA LEU A 68 -14.05 3.31 -3.68
C LEU A 68 -13.88 4.79 -4.04
N GLU A 69 -13.47 5.60 -3.05
CA GLU A 69 -13.12 7.00 -3.30
C GLU A 69 -11.95 7.08 -4.29
N ARG A 70 -12.08 7.89 -5.35
CA ARG A 70 -11.10 8.00 -6.45
C ARG A 70 -9.66 8.13 -5.94
N THR A 71 -9.41 9.02 -4.98
CA THR A 71 -8.08 9.23 -4.37
C THR A 71 -7.47 7.98 -3.75
N ILE A 72 -8.29 7.05 -3.26
CA ILE A 72 -7.85 5.76 -2.73
C ILE A 72 -7.63 4.77 -3.87
N ALA A 73 -8.56 4.69 -4.84
CA ALA A 73 -8.46 3.79 -6.00
C ALA A 73 -7.19 4.10 -6.84
N ASP A 74 -7.00 5.36 -7.22
CA ASP A 74 -5.87 5.85 -8.01
C ASP A 74 -4.49 5.61 -7.36
N ASN A 75 -4.46 5.27 -6.06
CA ASN A 75 -3.24 5.08 -5.27
C ASN A 75 -3.26 3.75 -4.47
N ILE A 76 -4.14 2.80 -4.81
CA ILE A 76 -4.38 1.62 -3.97
C ILE A 76 -3.16 0.69 -3.89
N LEU A 77 -2.39 0.53 -4.98
CA LEU A 77 -1.10 -0.20 -4.99
C LEU A 77 -0.07 0.44 -4.06
N PHE A 78 0.03 1.76 -4.07
CA PHE A 78 0.94 2.49 -3.18
C PHE A 78 0.52 2.30 -1.71
N ILE A 79 -0.77 2.47 -1.41
CA ILE A 79 -1.31 2.22 -0.05
C ILE A 79 -1.03 0.79 0.37
N HIS A 80 -1.20 -0.18 -0.53
CA HIS A 80 -0.95 -1.59 -0.29
C HIS A 80 0.51 -1.85 0.09
N ALA A 81 1.46 -1.53 -0.79
CA ALA A 81 2.89 -1.72 -0.55
C ALA A 81 3.40 -0.97 0.70
N MET A 82 2.91 0.24 0.95
CA MET A 82 3.30 1.05 2.12
C MET A 82 2.76 0.55 3.46
N SER A 83 1.60 -0.10 3.45
CA SER A 83 0.95 -0.68 4.62
C SER A 83 1.25 -2.18 4.81
N GLY A 84 2.05 -2.73 3.92
CA GLY A 84 2.47 -4.12 3.87
C GLY A 84 1.62 -5.02 2.97
N CYS A 85 2.31 -5.90 2.26
CA CYS A 85 1.84 -6.96 1.37
C CYS A 85 2.59 -8.26 1.75
N ASP A 86 2.37 -9.38 1.06
CA ASP A 86 3.02 -10.65 1.45
C ASP A 86 4.56 -10.59 1.47
N THR A 87 5.17 -9.78 0.61
CA THR A 87 6.64 -9.55 0.56
C THR A 87 7.14 -8.40 1.45
N ILE A 88 6.27 -7.53 1.95
CA ILE A 88 6.63 -6.30 2.69
C ILE A 88 5.85 -6.26 4.00
N SER A 89 6.52 -6.39 5.14
CA SER A 89 5.84 -6.34 6.44
C SER A 89 5.18 -4.98 6.72
N ALA A 90 3.99 -4.96 7.31
CA ALA A 90 3.37 -3.74 7.82
C ALA A 90 4.21 -3.12 8.95
N LEU A 91 4.29 -1.78 9.02
CA LEU A 91 4.85 -1.10 10.19
C LEU A 91 3.86 -1.20 11.37
N PHE A 92 4.38 -1.50 12.56
CA PHE A 92 3.58 -1.75 13.77
C PHE A 92 2.75 -0.52 14.16
N ASN A 93 1.43 -0.69 14.35
CA ASN A 93 0.44 0.40 14.50
C ASN A 93 0.27 1.34 13.27
N TYR A 94 0.63 0.90 12.06
CA TYR A 94 0.45 1.65 10.80
C TYR A 94 -0.18 0.84 9.64
N GLY A 95 -1.27 0.12 9.91
CA GLY A 95 -2.01 -0.63 8.88
C GLY A 95 -2.74 0.23 7.83
N LYS A 96 -3.32 -0.44 6.82
CA LYS A 96 -3.98 0.11 5.61
C LYS A 96 -4.82 1.38 5.87
N MET A 97 -5.74 1.34 6.85
CA MET A 97 -6.61 2.48 7.16
C MET A 97 -5.86 3.75 7.61
N LYS A 98 -4.73 3.62 8.29
CA LYS A 98 -3.91 4.77 8.71
C LYS A 98 -3.20 5.41 7.51
N CYS A 99 -2.70 4.59 6.57
CA CYS A 99 -2.16 5.08 5.30
C CYS A 99 -3.22 5.84 4.47
N VAL A 100 -4.45 5.33 4.39
CA VAL A 100 -5.60 6.02 3.77
C VAL A 100 -5.86 7.37 4.44
N GLN A 101 -5.94 7.41 5.78
CA GLN A 101 -6.15 8.65 6.53
C GLN A 101 -5.01 9.66 6.35
N THR A 102 -3.75 9.20 6.32
CA THR A 102 -2.58 10.04 6.07
C THR A 102 -2.66 10.72 4.70
N LEU A 103 -3.06 10.00 3.63
CA LEU A 103 -3.23 10.61 2.30
C LEU A 103 -4.38 11.63 2.27
N LYS A 104 -5.54 11.30 2.86
CA LYS A 104 -6.69 12.24 2.91
C LYS A 104 -6.39 13.53 3.67
N ASN A 105 -5.61 13.43 4.74
CA ASN A 105 -5.28 14.57 5.60
C ASN A 105 -4.11 15.43 5.07
N ASN A 106 -3.38 14.97 4.05
CA ASN A 106 -2.21 15.65 3.50
C ASN A 106 -2.30 15.73 1.97
N PRO A 107 -3.05 16.66 1.37
CA PRO A 107 -3.25 16.71 -0.09
C PRO A 107 -1.95 16.93 -0.88
N ASP A 108 -0.95 17.63 -0.32
CA ASP A 108 0.36 17.77 -0.96
C ASP A 108 1.16 16.46 -1.01
N LEU A 109 0.86 15.50 -0.13
CA LEU A 109 1.47 14.17 -0.15
C LEU A 109 1.04 13.38 -1.40
N LEU A 110 -0.12 13.70 -2.01
CA LEU A 110 -0.56 13.09 -3.27
C LEU A 110 0.43 13.39 -4.41
N LYS A 111 0.92 14.63 -4.50
CA LYS A 111 1.96 15.05 -5.49
C LYS A 111 3.29 14.35 -5.23
N VAL A 112 3.61 14.09 -3.96
CA VAL A 112 4.83 13.38 -3.56
C VAL A 112 4.75 11.90 -3.96
N ILE A 113 3.60 11.25 -3.76
CA ILE A 113 3.43 9.82 -4.11
C ILE A 113 3.12 9.58 -5.60
N GLU A 114 2.76 10.62 -6.36
CA GLU A 114 2.57 10.56 -7.80
C GLU A 114 3.84 10.06 -8.53
N ILE A 115 5.02 10.29 -7.95
CA ILE A 115 6.30 9.82 -8.48
C ILE A 115 6.37 8.28 -8.61
N PHE A 116 5.60 7.53 -7.82
CA PHE A 116 5.52 6.06 -7.91
C PHE A 116 4.78 5.57 -9.18
N LYS A 117 4.17 6.48 -9.94
CA LYS A 117 3.48 6.19 -11.22
C LYS A 117 4.39 6.43 -12.43
N ASN A 118 5.55 7.03 -12.24
CA ASN A 118 6.54 7.26 -13.30
C ASN A 118 7.49 6.04 -13.40
N PRO A 119 7.54 5.32 -14.54
CA PRO A 119 8.46 4.19 -14.72
C PRO A 119 9.93 4.64 -14.81
N ASP A 120 10.19 5.88 -15.24
CA ASP A 120 11.53 6.44 -15.46
C ASP A 120 12.06 7.20 -14.22
N VAL A 121 11.53 6.90 -13.03
CA VAL A 121 11.92 7.55 -11.77
C VAL A 121 13.29 7.07 -11.27
N ILE A 122 14.14 8.00 -10.84
CA ILE A 122 15.41 7.65 -10.19
C ILE A 122 15.18 7.11 -8.76
N PRO A 123 15.90 6.07 -8.31
CA PRO A 123 15.67 5.43 -7.00
C PRO A 123 15.71 6.40 -5.82
N GLU A 124 16.58 7.41 -5.86
CA GLU A 124 16.78 8.41 -4.81
C GLU A 124 15.51 9.24 -4.58
N ALA A 125 14.80 9.58 -5.66
CA ALA A 125 13.57 10.36 -5.59
C ALA A 125 12.39 9.51 -5.07
N VAL A 126 12.38 8.20 -5.34
CA VAL A 126 11.46 7.25 -4.70
C VAL A 126 11.72 7.19 -3.20
N VAL A 127 12.98 7.06 -2.78
CA VAL A 127 13.37 7.01 -1.35
C VAL A 127 12.98 8.30 -0.61
N ASP A 128 13.25 9.48 -1.20
CA ASP A 128 12.84 10.78 -0.64
C ASP A 128 11.31 10.89 -0.50
N ALA A 129 10.57 10.65 -1.59
CA ALA A 129 9.10 10.70 -1.57
C ALA A 129 8.49 9.76 -0.52
N ARG A 130 9.11 8.59 -0.33
CA ARG A 130 8.68 7.59 0.66
C ARG A 130 9.06 7.93 2.10
N ASN A 131 10.22 8.56 2.31
CA ASN A 131 10.61 9.10 3.61
C ASN A 131 9.64 10.22 4.02
N ARG A 132 9.24 11.11 3.10
CA ARG A 132 8.19 12.12 3.34
C ARG A 132 6.85 11.46 3.70
N PHE A 133 6.44 10.41 3.00
CA PHE A 133 5.24 9.64 3.38
C PHE A 133 5.35 9.05 4.78
N LEU A 134 6.48 8.46 5.16
CA LEU A 134 6.70 7.90 6.50
C LEU A 134 6.63 8.98 7.59
N VAL A 135 7.19 10.17 7.34
CA VAL A 135 7.11 11.34 8.23
C VAL A 135 5.66 11.76 8.44
N ALA A 136 4.87 11.88 7.37
CA ALA A 136 3.43 12.19 7.45
C ALA A 136 2.61 11.08 8.13
N LEU A 137 2.96 9.81 7.91
CA LEU A 137 2.34 8.63 8.52
C LEU A 137 2.56 8.61 10.05
N CYS A 138 3.68 9.16 10.51
CA CYS A 138 3.99 9.38 11.93
C CYS A 138 3.32 10.64 12.53
N GLY A 139 2.58 11.43 11.73
CA GLY A 139 1.90 12.64 12.17
C GLY A 139 2.78 13.90 12.21
N TYR A 140 3.90 13.93 11.48
CA TYR A 140 4.75 15.12 11.34
C TYR A 140 4.54 15.80 9.97
N PRO A 141 4.69 17.14 9.87
CA PRO A 141 4.48 17.86 8.62
C PRO A 141 5.60 17.59 7.59
N ILE A 142 5.22 17.61 6.32
CA ILE A 142 6.09 17.42 5.14
C ILE A 142 6.43 18.76 4.45
N SER A 143 6.86 19.76 5.22
CA SER A 143 7.23 21.06 4.67
C SER A 143 8.54 20.96 3.86
N ALA A 144 8.56 21.58 2.67
CA ALA A 144 9.72 21.50 1.77
C ALA A 144 11.03 22.13 2.32
N LEU A 145 10.94 22.89 3.43
CA LEU A 145 12.07 23.55 4.08
C LEU A 145 12.57 22.80 5.34
N ASP A 146 11.67 22.12 6.07
CA ASP A 146 11.94 21.59 7.42
C ASP A 146 11.42 20.15 7.64
N THR A 147 11.20 19.36 6.57
CA THR A 147 10.80 17.95 6.71
C THR A 147 11.83 17.20 7.57
N PRO A 148 11.47 16.72 8.77
CA PRO A 148 12.41 16.02 9.64
C PRO A 148 12.78 14.67 9.03
N SER A 149 14.08 14.34 8.97
CA SER A 149 14.53 13.02 8.51
C SER A 149 13.92 11.89 9.35
N SER A 150 13.84 10.66 8.79
CA SER A 150 13.26 9.52 9.53
C SER A 150 13.97 9.29 10.87
N ASN A 151 15.27 9.56 10.95
CA ASN A 151 16.04 9.50 12.19
C ASN A 151 15.66 10.61 13.19
N ASN A 152 15.34 11.82 12.72
CA ASN A 152 14.85 12.90 13.57
C ASN A 152 13.43 12.62 14.09
N VAL A 153 12.55 12.04 13.25
CA VAL A 153 11.23 11.56 13.65
C VAL A 153 11.33 10.42 14.65
N HIS A 154 12.17 9.41 14.40
CA HIS A 154 12.44 8.31 15.33
C HIS A 154 12.90 8.84 16.69
N TYR A 155 13.87 9.76 16.71
CA TYR A 155 14.35 10.38 17.96
C TYR A 155 13.27 11.16 18.71
N LYS A 156 12.45 11.97 18.01
CA LYS A 156 11.32 12.69 18.62
C LYS A 156 10.27 11.72 19.20
N CYS A 157 9.97 10.63 18.49
CA CYS A 157 9.09 9.57 18.98
C CYS A 157 9.68 8.83 20.20
N TYR A 158 10.98 8.53 20.19
CA TYR A 158 11.69 7.92 21.33
C TYR A 158 11.65 8.81 22.58
N ILE A 159 12.01 10.08 22.45
CA ILE A 159 11.95 11.02 23.57
C ILE A 159 10.51 11.14 24.11
N LYS A 160 9.51 11.27 23.22
CA LYS A 160 8.10 11.30 23.60
C LYS A 160 7.63 10.00 24.27
N SER A 161 8.12 8.83 23.86
CA SER A 161 7.76 7.55 24.48
C SER A 161 8.42 7.36 25.85
N SER A 162 9.64 7.85 26.04
CA SER A 162 10.43 7.68 27.28
C SER A 162 9.82 8.37 28.52
N PHE A 163 8.94 9.36 28.34
CA PHE A 163 8.19 9.99 29.43
C PHE A 163 6.89 9.23 29.81
N ASN A 164 6.49 8.21 29.05
CA ASN A 164 5.31 7.40 29.36
C ASN A 164 5.69 6.20 30.24
N LYS A 165 4.89 5.94 31.28
CA LYS A 165 5.08 4.79 32.20
C LYS A 165 4.95 3.41 31.53
N SER A 166 4.43 3.37 30.30
CA SER A 166 4.29 2.19 29.44
C SER A 166 4.89 2.49 28.06
N SER A 167 6.20 2.66 28.00
CA SER A 167 6.94 3.02 26.78
C SER A 167 7.01 1.85 25.79
N ASP A 168 6.02 1.76 24.91
CA ASP A 168 6.00 0.78 23.82
C ASP A 168 7.05 1.12 22.74
N MET A 169 8.22 0.48 22.86
CA MET A 169 9.34 0.59 21.91
C MET A 169 8.98 0.09 20.50
N ALA A 170 8.00 -0.82 20.35
CA ALA A 170 7.59 -1.31 19.02
C ALA A 170 6.79 -0.26 18.23
N SER A 171 6.21 0.73 18.92
CA SER A 171 5.50 1.86 18.28
C SER A 171 6.42 2.89 17.60
N LEU A 172 7.75 2.79 17.80
CA LEU A 172 8.72 3.67 17.17
C LEU A 172 8.79 3.43 15.65
N PRO A 173 8.77 4.48 14.82
CA PRO A 173 8.94 4.33 13.38
C PRO A 173 10.37 3.87 13.04
N PRO A 174 10.59 3.22 11.89
CA PRO A 174 11.91 2.73 11.53
C PRO A 174 12.93 3.86 11.37
N THR A 175 14.19 3.57 11.71
CA THR A 175 15.32 4.41 11.30
C THR A 175 15.41 4.43 9.78
N GLU A 176 16.07 5.45 9.23
CA GLU A 176 16.23 5.63 7.78
C GLU A 176 16.88 4.41 7.11
N ALA A 177 17.90 3.83 7.74
CA ALA A 177 18.54 2.59 7.28
C ALA A 177 17.60 1.37 7.34
N ALA A 178 16.79 1.24 8.39
CA ALA A 178 15.82 0.15 8.52
C ALA A 178 14.68 0.29 7.49
N ALA A 179 14.21 1.52 7.22
CA ALA A 179 13.25 1.81 6.16
C ALA A 179 13.82 1.43 4.79
N HIS A 180 15.04 1.90 4.46
CA HIS A 180 15.71 1.58 3.20
C HIS A 180 15.87 0.06 2.99
N GLN A 181 16.34 -0.67 4.00
CA GLN A 181 16.49 -2.13 3.93
C GLN A 181 15.16 -2.89 3.85
N HIS A 182 14.11 -2.40 4.52
CA HIS A 182 12.75 -2.93 4.38
C HIS A 182 12.18 -2.70 2.96
N PHE A 183 12.68 -1.70 2.23
CA PHE A 183 12.20 -1.33 0.91
C PHE A 183 12.94 -1.96 -0.26
N LEU A 184 14.23 -2.29 -0.13
CA LEU A 184 14.93 -3.08 -1.16
C LEU A 184 14.25 -4.44 -1.39
N ARG A 185 13.56 -4.97 -0.37
CA ARG A 185 12.74 -6.20 -0.47
C ARG A 185 11.56 -6.11 -1.44
N ALA A 186 11.14 -4.90 -1.82
CA ALA A 186 10.09 -4.67 -2.82
C ALA A 186 10.58 -4.82 -4.28
N TYR A 187 11.89 -4.99 -4.49
CA TYR A 187 12.57 -4.98 -5.79
C TYR A 187 13.33 -6.28 -6.09
N HIS A 188 12.87 -7.40 -5.53
CA HIS A 188 13.36 -8.76 -5.85
C HIS A 188 12.57 -9.38 -7.00
#